data_AF-A0A1G1WF42-F1
#
_entry.id   AF-A0A1G1WF42-F1
#
_cell.length_a   1.000
_cell.length_b   1.000
_cell.length_c   1.000
_cell.angle_alpha   90.00
_cell.angle_beta   90.00
_cell.angle_gamma   90.00
#
_symmetry.space_group_name_H-M   'P 1'
#
loop_
_entity.id
_entity.type
_entity.pdbx_description
1 polymer ?
#
loop_
_entity_poly.entity_id
_entity_poly.type
_entity_poly.pdbx_seq_one_letter_code
_entity_poly.pdbx_strand_id
1 'polypeptide(L)'
;MEENSQINSSSANSYLISSGLALHFFWILNIFKEAYPGVKGFLTFYDPVGPLLGLFILSAAAFFVFVIVFKLIKINNQRFAYWVFVSATIIFVLMVFPPVFEPIAHALGDNF
;
A
#
# COMPACT_ATOMS: atom_id res chain seq x y z
N MET A 1 3.20 -16.50 -30.75
CA MET A 1 2.28 -16.79 -29.62
C MET A 1 2.97 -16.63 -28.26
N GLU A 2 4.26 -16.98 -28.13
CA GLU A 2 5.02 -16.81 -26.87
C GLU A 2 5.21 -15.33 -26.45
N GLU A 3 5.44 -14.41 -27.37
CA GLU A 3 5.59 -12.97 -27.07
C GLU A 3 4.36 -12.36 -26.40
N ASN A 4 3.14 -12.71 -26.88
CA ASN A 4 1.89 -12.28 -26.26
C ASN A 4 1.70 -12.87 -24.85
N SER A 5 2.18 -14.10 -24.60
CA SER A 5 2.12 -14.70 -23.26
C SER A 5 3.05 -13.97 -22.28
N GLN A 6 4.27 -13.62 -22.71
CA GLN A 6 5.23 -12.92 -21.86
C GLN A 6 4.83 -11.47 -21.56
N ILE A 7 4.26 -10.75 -22.53
CA ILE A 7 3.76 -9.38 -22.33
C ILE A 7 2.59 -9.37 -21.32
N ASN A 8 1.69 -10.36 -21.41
CA ASN A 8 0.58 -10.52 -20.47
C ASN A 8 1.08 -10.87 -19.06
N SER A 9 2.07 -11.77 -18.94
CA SER A 9 2.68 -12.10 -17.63
C SER A 9 3.39 -10.91 -17.01
N SER A 10 4.13 -10.12 -17.79
CA SER A 10 4.84 -8.93 -17.30
C SER A 10 3.87 -7.84 -16.79
N SER A 11 2.74 -7.67 -17.49
CA SER A 11 1.66 -6.77 -17.06
C SER A 11 1.02 -7.24 -15.75
N ALA A 12 0.68 -8.53 -15.65
CA ALA A 12 0.12 -9.11 -14.42
C ALA A 12 1.08 -8.98 -13.23
N ASN A 13 2.37 -9.22 -13.43
CA ASN A 13 3.40 -9.07 -12.39
C ASN A 13 3.49 -7.62 -11.89
N SER A 14 3.38 -6.66 -12.80
CA SER A 14 3.38 -5.23 -12.46
C SER A 14 2.20 -4.87 -11.55
N TYR A 15 1.00 -5.42 -11.82
CA TYR A 15 -0.16 -5.23 -10.95
C TYR A 15 0.02 -5.87 -9.57
N LEU A 16 0.60 -7.08 -9.48
CA LEU A 16 0.85 -7.76 -8.20
C LEU A 16 1.81 -6.97 -7.31
N ILE A 17 2.95 -6.55 -7.86
CA ILE A 17 3.96 -5.79 -7.10
C ILE A 17 3.40 -4.42 -6.70
N SER A 18 2.69 -3.74 -7.61
CA SER A 18 2.08 -2.44 -7.32
C SER A 18 1.02 -2.55 -6.23
N SER A 19 0.22 -3.63 -6.24
CA SER A 19 -0.76 -3.90 -5.19
C SER A 19 -0.08 -4.11 -3.85
N GLY A 20 0.99 -4.92 -3.81
CA GLY A 20 1.76 -5.16 -2.58
C GLY A 20 2.35 -3.87 -2.01
N LEU A 21 2.93 -3.01 -2.86
CA LEU A 21 3.48 -1.73 -2.42
C LEU A 21 2.39 -0.74 -1.99
N ALA A 22 1.22 -0.74 -2.64
CA ALA A 22 0.09 0.07 -2.21
C ALA A 22 -0.44 -0.38 -0.84
N LEU A 23 -0.46 -1.68 -0.55
CA LEU A 23 -0.76 -2.20 0.79
C LEU A 23 0.27 -1.72 1.82
N HIS A 24 1.56 -1.74 1.47
CA HIS A 24 2.61 -1.19 2.33
C HIS A 24 2.39 0.30 2.63
N PHE A 25 2.12 1.07 1.58
CA PHE A 25 1.81 2.49 1.71
C PHE A 25 0.60 2.73 2.63
N PHE A 26 -0.47 1.94 2.47
CA PHE A 26 -1.68 2.07 3.28
C PHE A 26 -1.41 1.87 4.77
N TRP A 27 -0.79 0.75 5.17
CA TRP A 27 -0.63 0.47 6.60
C TRP A 27 0.37 1.44 7.25
N ILE A 28 1.40 1.86 6.52
CA ILE A 28 2.33 2.89 6.98
C ILE A 28 1.55 4.17 7.25
N LEU A 29 0.78 4.66 6.27
CA LEU A 29 -0.01 5.88 6.42
C LEU A 29 -1.08 5.75 7.52
N ASN A 30 -1.60 4.55 7.73
CA ASN A 30 -2.53 4.23 8.81
C ASN A 30 -1.89 4.39 10.20
N ILE A 31 -0.61 4.06 10.36
CA ILE A 31 0.15 4.32 11.60
C ILE A 31 0.41 5.82 11.75
N PHE A 32 0.87 6.48 10.68
CA PHE A 32 1.18 7.91 10.71
C PHE A 32 -0.04 8.78 11.06
N LYS A 33 -1.23 8.44 10.57
CA LYS A 33 -2.45 9.18 10.93
C LYS A 33 -2.80 9.09 12.42
N GLU A 34 -2.38 8.00 13.09
CA GLU A 34 -2.68 7.77 14.49
C GLU A 34 -1.60 8.42 15.37
N ALA A 35 -0.34 8.34 14.93
CA ALA A 35 0.79 8.98 15.59
C ALA A 35 0.75 10.52 15.51
N TYR A 36 0.25 11.09 14.40
CA TYR A 36 0.36 12.54 14.14
C TYR A 36 -0.99 13.20 13.81
N PRO A 37 -1.49 14.13 14.65
CA PRO A 37 -2.75 14.83 14.42
C PRO A 37 -2.82 15.60 13.09
N GLY A 38 -1.69 16.15 12.63
CA GLY A 38 -1.62 16.86 11.35
C GLY A 38 -1.87 15.94 10.15
N VAL A 39 -1.40 14.70 10.20
CA VAL A 39 -1.66 13.70 9.16
C VAL A 39 -3.14 13.29 9.18
N LYS A 40 -3.73 13.10 10.38
CA LYS A 40 -5.16 12.84 10.54
C LYS A 40 -6.03 13.93 9.93
N GLY A 41 -5.68 15.20 10.17
CA GLY A 41 -6.35 16.36 9.58
C GLY A 41 -6.24 16.38 8.06
N PHE A 42 -5.04 16.18 7.52
CA PHE A 42 -4.81 16.12 6.07
C PHE A 42 -5.63 15.02 5.36
N LEU A 43 -5.81 13.87 6.01
CA LEU A 43 -6.57 12.75 5.46
C LEU A 43 -8.09 12.87 5.62
N THR A 44 -8.55 13.80 6.45
CA THR A 44 -9.98 14.00 6.71
C THR A 44 -10.54 14.97 5.68
N PHE A 45 -10.87 14.46 4.49
CA PHE A 45 -11.47 15.25 3.41
C PHE A 45 -12.97 15.51 3.61
N TYR A 46 -13.64 14.68 4.40
CA TYR A 46 -15.06 14.79 4.72
C TYR A 46 -15.31 14.28 6.15
N ASP A 47 -15.66 15.19 7.06
CA ASP A 47 -15.76 14.92 8.50
C ASP A 47 -16.62 13.68 8.86
N PRO A 48 -17.79 13.45 8.22
CA PRO A 48 -18.62 12.28 8.55
C PRO A 48 -17.97 10.92 8.25
N VAL A 49 -17.01 10.86 7.33
CA VAL A 49 -16.32 9.61 6.94
C VAL A 49 -14.92 9.53 7.56
N GLY A 50 -14.39 10.66 8.05
CA GLY A 50 -13.12 10.73 8.76
C GLY A 50 -11.91 10.45 7.85
N PRO A 51 -10.76 10.10 8.43
CA PRO A 51 -9.49 9.96 7.70
C PRO A 51 -9.40 8.70 6.84
N LEU A 52 -10.34 7.76 6.98
CA LEU A 52 -10.31 6.49 6.25
C LEU A 52 -10.47 6.68 4.74
N LEU A 53 -11.32 7.63 4.35
CA LEU A 53 -11.51 7.95 2.94
C LEU A 53 -10.22 8.52 2.33
N GLY A 54 -9.52 9.40 3.05
CA GLY A 54 -8.24 9.93 2.57
C GLY A 54 -7.15 8.87 2.47
N LEU A 55 -7.07 7.95 3.43
CA LEU A 55 -6.19 6.79 3.34
C LEU A 55 -6.44 5.98 2.07
N PHE A 56 -7.72 5.70 1.77
CA PHE A 56 -8.08 4.89 0.61
C PHE A 56 -7.76 5.61 -0.71
N ILE A 57 -8.11 6.89 -0.83
CA ILE A 57 -7.85 7.70 -2.03
C ILE A 57 -6.35 7.80 -2.30
N LEU A 58 -5.55 8.14 -1.29
CA LEU A 58 -4.10 8.27 -1.46
C LEU A 58 -3.44 6.92 -1.76
N SER A 59 -3.91 5.83 -1.15
CA SER A 59 -3.38 4.49 -1.44
C SER A 59 -3.76 4.01 -2.84
N ALA A 60 -4.96 4.34 -3.32
CA ALA A 60 -5.37 4.09 -4.70
C ALA A 60 -4.52 4.91 -5.69
N ALA A 61 -4.27 6.19 -5.39
CA ALA A 61 -3.38 7.02 -6.19
C ALA A 61 -1.94 6.45 -6.23
N ALA A 62 -1.41 6.03 -5.07
CA ALA A 62 -0.11 5.39 -4.98
C ALA A 62 -0.04 4.10 -5.80
N PHE A 63 -1.09 3.28 -5.77
CA PHE A 63 -1.20 2.09 -6.62
C PHE A 63 -1.05 2.43 -8.11
N PHE A 64 -1.78 3.42 -8.62
CA PHE A 64 -1.66 3.81 -10.04
C PHE A 64 -0.26 4.31 -10.38
N VAL A 65 0.37 5.09 -9.50
CA VAL A 65 1.76 5.53 -9.67
C VAL A 65 2.70 4.32 -9.76
N PHE A 66 2.58 3.36 -8.85
CA PHE A 66 3.38 2.14 -8.88
C PHE A 66 3.13 1.31 -10.14
N VAL A 67 1.87 1.16 -10.58
CA VAL A 67 1.55 0.44 -11.82
C VAL A 67 2.25 1.06 -13.01
N ILE A 68 2.25 2.39 -13.13
CA ILE A 68 2.94 3.10 -14.22
C ILE A 68 4.44 2.82 -14.15
N VAL A 69 5.05 2.95 -12.97
CA VAL A 69 6.49 2.69 -12.75
C VAL A 69 6.87 1.26 -13.12
N PHE A 70 6.14 0.24 -12.64
CA PHE A 70 6.49 -1.15 -12.89
C PHE A 70 6.18 -1.62 -14.31
N LYS A 71 5.19 -1.03 -14.99
CA LYS A 71 4.98 -1.25 -16.42
C LYS A 71 6.16 -0.80 -17.27
N LEU A 72 6.86 0.27 -16.88
CA LEU A 72 8.06 0.73 -17.56
C LEU A 72 9.27 -0.19 -17.30
N ILE A 73 9.37 -0.76 -16.09
CA ILE A 73 10.47 -1.64 -15.69
C ILE A 73 10.34 -3.06 -16.27
N LYS A 74 9.12 -3.51 -16.61
CA LYS A 74 8.81 -4.83 -17.19
C LYS A 74 9.32 -6.00 -16.34
N ILE A 75 8.58 -6.33 -15.28
CA ILE A 75 8.93 -7.43 -14.37
C ILE A 75 8.61 -8.79 -15.00
N ASN A 76 9.63 -9.58 -15.33
CA ASN A 76 9.45 -10.88 -15.96
C ASN A 76 9.34 -12.06 -14.97
N ASN A 77 9.74 -11.89 -13.71
CA ASN A 77 9.72 -12.96 -12.72
C ASN A 77 8.38 -13.02 -11.97
N GLN A 78 7.49 -13.91 -12.41
CA GLN A 78 6.17 -14.11 -11.80
C GLN A 78 6.24 -14.65 -10.38
N ARG A 79 7.15 -15.60 -10.10
CA ARG A 79 7.28 -16.19 -8.76
C ARG A 79 7.66 -15.13 -7.74
N PHE A 80 8.57 -14.23 -8.11
CA PHE A 80 8.94 -13.09 -7.27
C PHE A 80 7.74 -12.16 -7.02
N ALA A 81 7.02 -11.74 -8.07
CA ALA A 81 5.86 -10.86 -7.93
C ALA A 81 4.75 -11.46 -7.05
N TYR A 82 4.51 -12.76 -7.18
CA TYR A 82 3.56 -13.48 -6.33
C TYR A 82 3.99 -13.46 -4.85
N TRP A 83 5.23 -13.82 -4.54
CA TRP A 83 5.70 -13.85 -3.16
C TRP A 83 5.75 -12.47 -2.52
N VAL A 84 6.09 -11.42 -3.28
CA VAL A 84 6.01 -10.03 -2.83
C VAL A 84 4.57 -9.65 -2.47
N PHE A 85 3.61 -10.00 -3.31
CA PHE A 85 2.20 -9.71 -3.03
C PHE A 85 1.68 -10.47 -1.80
N VAL A 86 2.00 -11.77 -1.69
CA VAL A 86 1.57 -12.61 -0.57
C VAL A 86 2.17 -12.09 0.74
N SER A 87 3.48 -11.80 0.77
CA SER A 87 4.12 -11.27 1.97
C SER A 87 3.57 -9.90 2.36
N ALA A 88 3.39 -9.00 1.40
CA ALA A 88 2.78 -7.70 1.63
C ALA A 88 1.35 -7.81 2.18
N THR A 89 0.56 -8.76 1.69
CA THR A 89 -0.81 -8.99 2.17
C THR A 89 -0.82 -9.48 3.61
N ILE A 90 0.06 -10.43 3.96
CA ILE A 90 0.17 -10.92 5.35
C ILE A 90 0.59 -9.78 6.28
N ILE A 91 1.61 -9.01 5.90
CA ILE A 91 2.08 -7.86 6.69
C ILE A 91 0.96 -6.83 6.84
N PHE A 92 0.24 -6.52 5.77
CA PHE A 92 -0.87 -5.58 5.80
C PHE A 92 -1.96 -6.00 6.77
N VAL A 93 -2.39 -7.27 6.73
CA VAL A 93 -3.42 -7.79 7.64
C VAL A 93 -2.98 -7.64 9.10
N LEU A 94 -1.71 -7.93 9.39
CA LEU A 94 -1.15 -7.75 10.73
C LEU A 94 -1.09 -6.27 11.12
N MET A 95 -0.63 -5.40 10.22
CA MET A 95 -0.38 -3.98 10.50
C MET A 95 -1.63 -3.08 10.42
N VAL A 96 -2.76 -3.59 9.95
CA VAL A 96 -4.06 -2.90 10.02
C VAL A 96 -4.85 -3.31 11.26
N PHE A 97 -4.42 -4.36 11.98
CA PHE A 97 -5.06 -4.79 13.21
C PHE A 97 -4.71 -3.83 14.37
N PRO A 98 -5.70 -3.20 15.04
CA PRO A 98 -5.45 -2.17 16.07
C PRO A 98 -4.49 -2.59 17.19
N PRO A 99 -4.60 -3.80 17.76
CA PRO A 99 -3.65 -4.27 18.77
C PRO A 99 -2.18 -4.30 18.33
N VAL A 100 -1.91 -4.30 17.02
CA VAL A 100 -0.55 -4.27 16.47
C VAL A 100 -0.12 -2.85 16.16
N PHE A 101 -0.96 -2.05 15.48
CA PHE A 101 -0.55 -0.75 14.99
C PHE A 101 -0.65 0.38 16.02
N GLU A 102 -1.60 0.32 16.97
CA GLU A 102 -1.77 1.35 18.00
C GLU A 102 -0.52 1.49 18.90
N PRO A 103 0.09 0.41 19.41
CA PRO A 103 1.33 0.53 20.20
C PRO A 103 2.47 1.17 19.41
N ILE A 104 2.59 0.83 18.12
CA ILE A 104 3.61 1.38 17.22
C ILE A 104 3.35 2.87 16.99
N ALA A 105 2.10 3.25 16.75
CA ALA A 105 1.70 4.63 16.55
C ALA A 105 1.94 5.49 17.80
N HIS A 106 1.57 5.01 18.98
CA HIS A 106 1.81 5.73 20.24
C HIS A 106 3.31 5.89 20.50
N ALA A 107 4.10 4.82 20.32
CA ALA A 107 5.55 4.90 20.46
C ALA A 107 6.18 5.90 19.48
N LEU A 108 5.64 6.05 18.27
CA LEU A 108 6.09 7.07 17.31
C LEU A 108 5.65 8.49 17.69
N GLY A 109 4.42 8.65 18.17
CA GLY A 109 3.86 9.95 18.57
C GLY A 109 4.50 10.52 19.82
N ASP A 110 4.81 9.71 20.83
CA ASP A 110 5.37 10.16 22.12
C ASP A 110 6.82 10.67 22.01
N ASN A 111 7.51 10.40 20.89
CA ASN A 111 8.89 10.83 20.64
C ASN A 111 9.00 12.19 19.91
N PHE A 112 7.87 12.87 19.64
CA PHE A 112 7.80 14.16 18.94
C PHE A 112 6.86 15.15 19.65
#